data_AF-A0AAN8T2W9-F1
#
_entry.id   AF-A0AAN8T2W9-F1
#
_cell.length_a   1.000
_cell.length_b   1.000
_cell.length_c   1.000
_cell.angle_alpha   90.00
_cell.angle_beta   90.00
_cell.angle_gamma   90.00
#
_symmetry.space_group_name_H-M   'P 1'
#
loop_
_entity.id
_entity.type
_entity.pdbx_description
1 polymer ?
#
loop_
_entity_poly.entity_id
_entity_poly.type
_entity_poly.pdbx_seq_one_letter_code
_entity_poly.pdbx_strand_id
1 'polypeptide(L)'
;MLRERLELYEFIEQEVSGDGNCQFRSISDQIYGSCEHHKFVREQVVKQLKFYQELYEGFVAMEEYDEYLKRMSNCGEWGDNLTL
;
A
#
# COMPACT_ATOMS: atom_id res chain seq x y z
N MET A 1 24.00 1.90 8.69
CA MET A 1 23.18 2.23 7.50
C MET A 1 22.12 1.15 7.27
N LEU A 2 21.06 1.38 6.47
CA LEU A 2 19.97 0.40 6.25
C LEU A 2 20.50 -0.97 5.80
N ARG A 3 21.43 -0.98 4.85
CA ARG A 3 22.07 -2.18 4.33
C ARG A 3 22.70 -3.08 5.41
N GLU A 4 23.46 -2.51 6.34
CA GLU A 4 24.10 -3.26 7.43
C GLU A 4 23.05 -3.93 8.34
N ARG A 5 21.89 -3.29 8.53
CA ARG A 5 20.79 -3.88 9.31
C ARG A 5 20.11 -5.01 8.55
N LEU A 6 19.92 -4.88 7.24
CA LEU A 6 19.37 -5.95 6.41
C LEU A 6 20.30 -7.17 6.41
N GLU A 7 21.60 -6.95 6.21
CA GLU A 7 22.62 -8.01 6.26
C GLU A 7 22.67 -8.71 7.62
N LEU A 8 22.56 -7.96 8.74
CA LEU A 8 22.52 -8.52 10.09
C LEU A 8 21.35 -9.48 10.31
N TYR A 9 20.20 -9.21 9.70
CA TYR A 9 18.98 -10.01 9.85
C TYR A 9 18.73 -10.95 8.66
N GLU A 10 19.73 -11.16 7.81
CA GLU A 10 19.64 -12.04 6.64
C GLU A 10 18.52 -11.67 5.66
N PHE A 11 18.21 -10.36 5.58
CA PHE A 11 17.28 -9.80 4.61
C PHE A 11 18.02 -9.15 3.42
N ILE A 12 17.31 -9.04 2.30
CA ILE A 12 17.77 -8.36 1.09
C ILE A 12 16.75 -7.28 0.74
N GLU A 13 17.24 -6.12 0.29
CA GLU A 13 16.39 -5.06 -0.25
C GLU A 13 15.95 -5.45 -1.66
N GLN A 14 14.64 -5.48 -1.88
CA GLN A 14 14.06 -5.67 -3.20
C GLN A 14 13.60 -4.32 -3.73
N GLU A 15 14.30 -3.82 -4.76
CA GLU A 15 13.94 -2.55 -5.39
C GLU A 15 12.63 -2.69 -6.17
N VAL A 16 11.72 -1.75 -5.93
CA VAL A 16 10.49 -1.57 -6.71
C VAL A 16 10.50 -0.20 -7.38
N SER A 17 9.74 -0.04 -8.45
CA SER A 17 9.60 1.26 -9.11
C SER A 17 9.09 2.31 -8.12
N GLY A 18 9.77 3.46 -8.05
CA GLY A 18 9.38 4.61 -7.21
C GLY A 18 8.21 5.41 -7.78
N ASP A 19 7.18 4.72 -8.28
CA ASP A 19 5.91 5.32 -8.70
C ASP A 19 4.89 5.26 -7.54
N GLY A 20 3.71 5.84 -7.72
CA GLY A 20 2.66 5.75 -6.70
C GLY A 20 2.06 4.34 -6.53
N ASN A 21 2.62 3.30 -7.15
CA ASN A 21 2.26 1.91 -6.87
C ASN A 21 3.28 1.21 -5.97
N CYS A 22 4.38 1.87 -5.59
CA CYS A 22 5.50 1.27 -4.85
C CYS A 22 5.03 0.48 -3.62
N GLN A 23 4.17 1.04 -2.78
CA GLN A 23 3.67 0.37 -1.58
C GLN A 23 2.92 -0.92 -1.91
N PHE A 24 2.01 -0.88 -2.89
CA PHE A 24 1.24 -2.05 -3.31
C PHE A 24 2.11 -3.10 -4.03
N ARG A 25 3.17 -2.67 -4.73
CA ARG A 25 4.18 -3.55 -5.32
C ARG A 25 4.97 -4.26 -4.22
N SER A 26 5.39 -3.55 -3.17
CA SER A 26 6.07 -4.13 -2.02
C SER A 26 5.18 -5.13 -1.29
N ILE A 27 3.91 -4.81 -1.05
CA ILE A 27 2.97 -5.75 -0.42
C ILE A 27 2.75 -6.98 -1.32
N SER A 28 2.59 -6.77 -2.63
CA SER A 28 2.45 -7.84 -3.61
C SER A 28 3.66 -8.77 -3.61
N ASP A 29 4.87 -8.22 -3.57
CA ASP A 29 6.11 -8.97 -3.48
C ASP A 29 6.18 -9.81 -2.20
N GLN A 30 5.85 -9.24 -1.05
CA GLN A 30 5.90 -9.94 0.24
C GLN A 30 4.85 -11.06 0.37
N ILE A 31 3.67 -10.90 -0.24
CA ILE A 31 2.57 -11.88 -0.13
C ILE A 31 2.65 -12.95 -1.24
N TYR A 32 2.94 -12.53 -2.48
CA TYR A 32 2.87 -13.39 -3.67
C TYR A 32 4.24 -13.74 -4.26
N GLY A 33 5.33 -13.21 -3.72
CA GLY A 33 6.67 -13.37 -4.30
C GLY A 33 6.86 -12.65 -5.64
N SER A 34 5.97 -11.70 -5.97
CA SER A 34 5.99 -10.95 -7.22
C SER A 34 5.26 -9.62 -7.08
N CYS A 35 5.82 -8.54 -7.64
CA CYS A 35 5.18 -7.22 -7.64
C CYS A 35 4.04 -7.06 -8.69
N GLU A 36 3.81 -8.07 -9.53
CA GLU A 36 2.85 -8.01 -10.64
C GLU A 36 1.38 -7.97 -10.19
N HIS A 37 1.09 -8.40 -8.96
CA HIS A 37 -0.26 -8.40 -8.40
C HIS A 37 -0.63 -7.09 -7.70
N HIS A 38 0.18 -6.02 -7.83
CA HIS A 38 -0.05 -4.76 -7.13
C HIS A 38 -1.44 -4.13 -7.35
N LYS A 39 -2.04 -4.30 -8.55
CA LYS A 39 -3.40 -3.83 -8.84
C LYS A 39 -4.44 -4.58 -8.02
N PHE A 40 -4.30 -5.91 -7.94
CA PHE A 40 -5.18 -6.76 -7.15
C PHE A 40 -5.04 -6.44 -5.66
N VAL A 41 -3.81 -6.25 -5.16
CA VAL A 41 -3.56 -5.82 -3.78
C VAL A 41 -4.26 -4.50 -3.48
N ARG A 42 -4.10 -3.48 -4.35
CA ARG A 42 -4.80 -2.19 -4.20
C ARG A 42 -6.32 -2.37 -4.12
N GLU A 43 -6.89 -3.19 -5.01
CA GLU A 43 -8.32 -3.47 -5.00
C GLU A 43 -8.78 -4.09 -3.67
N GLN A 44 -8.04 -5.08 -3.13
CA GLN A 44 -8.39 -5.70 -1.85
C GLN A 44 -8.28 -4.72 -0.68
N VAL A 45 -7.25 -3.87 -0.67
CA VAL A 45 -7.07 -2.83 0.35
C VAL A 45 -8.22 -1.83 0.31
N VAL A 46 -8.56 -1.28 -0.86
CA VAL A 46 -9.67 -0.32 -1.01
C VAL A 46 -11.01 -0.98 -0.63
N LYS A 47 -11.20 -2.25 -0.96
CA LYS A 47 -12.39 -3.01 -0.56
C LYS A 47 -12.49 -3.17 0.96
N GLN A 48 -11.37 -3.46 1.64
CA GLN A 48 -11.29 -3.54 3.10
C GLN A 48 -11.65 -2.19 3.74
N LEU A 49 -11.04 -1.11 3.27
CA LEU A 49 -11.29 0.25 3.73
C LEU A 49 -12.77 0.62 3.60
N LYS A 50 -13.35 0.33 2.42
CA LYS A 50 -14.78 0.57 2.16
C LYS A 50 -15.70 -0.26 3.06
N PHE A 51 -15.36 -1.53 3.32
CA PHE A 51 -16.23 -2.42 4.09
C PHE A 51 -16.24 -2.08 5.59
N TYR A 52 -15.10 -1.64 6.13
CA TYR A 52 -14.95 -1.29 7.54
C TYR A 52 -14.74 0.22 7.74
N GLN A 53 -15.49 1.04 7.00
CA GLN A 53 -15.35 2.50 7.00
C GLN A 53 -15.26 3.11 8.40
N GLU A 54 -16.13 2.68 9.34
CA GLU A 54 -16.18 3.20 10.71
C GLU A 54 -14.83 3.09 11.47
N LEU A 55 -13.97 2.13 11.09
CA LEU A 55 -12.64 1.97 11.68
C LEU A 55 -11.62 2.97 11.15
N TYR A 56 -11.84 3.50 9.95
CA TYR A 56 -10.84 4.27 9.20
C TYR A 56 -11.21 5.73 8.99
N GLU A 57 -12.50 6.06 8.90
CA GLU A 57 -12.97 7.40 8.51
C GLU A 57 -12.44 8.50 9.43
N GLY A 58 -12.30 8.23 10.73
CA GLY A 58 -11.77 9.20 11.70
C GLY A 58 -10.30 9.59 11.48
N PHE A 59 -9.57 8.83 10.67
CA PHE A 59 -8.17 9.14 10.30
C PHE A 59 -8.06 9.95 9.01
N VAL A 60 -9.15 10.14 8.26
CA VAL A 60 -9.20 10.94 7.04
C VAL A 60 -9.78 12.31 7.39
N ALA A 61 -8.90 13.29 7.63
CA ALA A 61 -9.30 14.62 8.14
C ALA A 61 -9.45 15.71 7.07
N MET A 62 -8.83 15.55 5.90
CA MET A 62 -8.65 16.62 4.91
C MET A 62 -9.63 16.55 3.73
N GLU A 63 -10.39 15.46 3.60
CA GLU A 63 -11.35 15.22 2.53
C GLU A 63 -12.48 14.31 3.02
N GLU A 64 -13.57 14.24 2.27
CA GLU A 64 -14.64 13.29 2.55
C GLU A 64 -14.17 11.85 2.30
N TYR A 65 -14.60 10.90 3.14
CA TYR A 65 -14.09 9.52 3.07
C TYR A 65 -14.36 8.85 1.72
N ASP A 66 -15.50 9.15 1.08
CA ASP A 66 -15.81 8.66 -0.26
C ASP A 66 -14.88 9.23 -1.34
N GLU A 67 -14.40 10.46 -1.17
CA GLU A 67 -13.42 11.08 -2.08
C GLU A 67 -12.04 10.45 -1.90
N TYR A 68 -11.66 10.22 -0.63
CA TYR A 68 -10.46 9.45 -0.28
C TYR A 68 -10.45 8.07 -0.94
N LEU A 69 -11.54 7.30 -0.81
CA LEU A 69 -11.65 5.97 -1.42
C LEU A 69 -11.55 6.01 -2.95
N LYS A 70 -12.21 6.99 -3.59
CA LYS A 70 -12.14 7.17 -5.05
C LYS A 70 -10.71 7.48 -5.48
N ARG A 71 -10.03 8.40 -4.78
CA ARG A 71 -8.64 8.75 -5.04
C ARG A 71 -7.73 7.52 -4.86
N MET A 72 -7.84 6.82 -3.73
CA MET A 72 -7.01 5.66 -3.41
C MET A 72 -7.23 4.47 -4.37
N SER A 73 -8.41 4.37 -4.98
CA SER A 73 -8.70 3.37 -6.01
C SER A 73 -7.93 3.56 -7.31
N ASN A 74 -7.40 4.77 -7.57
CA ASN A 74 -6.69 5.07 -8.81
C ASN A 74 -5.33 4.39 -8.85
N CYS A 75 -5.01 3.78 -9.99
CA CYS A 75 -3.68 3.24 -10.23
C CYS A 75 -2.65 4.38 -10.27
N GLY A 76 -1.55 4.21 -9.53
CA GLY A 76 -0.53 5.24 -9.38
C GLY A 76 -0.81 6.27 -8.29
N GLU A 77 -1.91 6.15 -7.54
CA GLU A 77 -2.12 6.96 -6.34
C GLU A 77 -1.23 6.47 -5.19
N TRP A 78 -0.46 7.36 -4.59
CA TRP A 78 0.44 7.04 -3.49
C TRP A 78 -0.35 6.49 -2.30
N GLY A 79 0.03 5.30 -1.85
CA GLY A 79 -0.49 4.72 -0.62
C GLY A 79 -0.01 5.48 0.62
N ASP A 80 -0.72 5.30 1.73
CA ASP A 80 -0.47 5.97 3.00
C ASP A 80 -0.46 4.95 4.16
N ASN A 81 -0.63 5.42 5.39
CA ASN A 81 -0.65 4.56 6.58
C ASN A 81 -1.95 3.77 6.76
N LEU A 82 -3.03 4.09 6.05
CA LEU A 82 -4.29 3.34 6.11
C LEU A 82 -4.31 2.16 5.14
N THR A 83 -3.43 2.18 4.14
CA THR A 83 -3.27 1.11 3.16
C THR A 83 -2.23 0.04 3.56
N LEU A 84 -1.76 0.07 4.82
CA LEU A 84 -0.86 -0.88 5.47
C LEU A 84 -1.52 -1.51 6.69
#